data_AF-A0A7S4DYB7-F1
#
_entry.id   AF-A0A7S4DYB7-F1
#
_cell.length_a   1.000
_cell.length_b   1.000
_cell.length_c   1.000
_cell.angle_alpha   90.00
_cell.angle_beta   90.00
_cell.angle_gamma   90.00
#
_symmetry.space_group_name_H-M   'P 1'
#
loop_
_entity.id
_entity.type
_entity.pdbx_description
1 polymer ?
#
loop_
_entity_poly.entity_id
_entity_poly.type
_entity_poly.pdbx_seq_one_letter_code
_entity_poly.pdbx_strand_id
1 'polypeptide(L)'
;AMGAFPLFSGAPRAHFETLLPHYTLFIIHHRISVHFFSSLIHGRVFILKHEGAYKYLEELHKKKQSDAMRFILRMRCWEYRQLPVMHRAPRPSRPDKARRLGYKAKQGFVIYRVRVRRGGRKRPMLKGIVYGKPVHQGVKGLKFERNLRSVAEERVGRRCTNLRVLNSYWVNQDATYKYFEVILVDPHHNAIRHDPRINWIVNPVHKHRELRGLTSAGKHSRGLSNPKYRPSRFAGWKRNNTLSLRRYR
;
A
#
# COMPACT_ATOMS: atom_id res chain seq x y z
N ALA A 1 -11.54 15.87 -76.03
CA ALA A 1 -12.25 16.02 -74.74
C ALA A 1 -12.60 14.62 -74.23
N MET A 2 -12.33 14.36 -72.95
CA MET A 2 -12.76 13.23 -72.11
C MET A 2 -13.21 11.92 -72.81
N GLY A 3 -12.37 10.88 -72.70
CA GLY A 3 -12.76 9.51 -73.03
C GLY A 3 -13.26 8.76 -71.80
N ALA A 4 -14.48 8.22 -71.88
CA ALA A 4 -15.10 7.33 -70.92
C ALA A 4 -15.91 6.25 -71.66
N PHE A 5 -15.52 4.97 -71.43
CA PHE A 5 -16.32 3.72 -71.56
C PHE A 5 -16.93 3.37 -72.96
N PRO A 6 -17.54 2.17 -73.21
CA PRO A 6 -17.59 0.90 -72.45
C PRO A 6 -17.50 -0.43 -73.29
N LEU A 7 -17.41 -1.57 -72.56
CA LEU A 7 -18.17 -2.86 -72.64
C LEU A 7 -18.12 -3.90 -73.80
N PHE A 8 -18.04 -5.17 -73.32
CA PHE A 8 -18.63 -6.46 -73.80
C PHE A 8 -18.12 -7.05 -75.15
N SER A 9 -17.89 -8.35 -75.36
CA SER A 9 -18.51 -9.61 -74.90
C SER A 9 -17.71 -10.84 -75.40
N GLY A 10 -18.01 -12.05 -74.89
CA GLY A 10 -17.88 -13.29 -75.69
C GLY A 10 -17.05 -14.47 -75.10
N ALA A 11 -17.74 -15.42 -74.47
CA ALA A 11 -17.32 -16.84 -74.31
C ALA A 11 -17.70 -17.64 -75.61
N PRO A 12 -17.61 -19.00 -75.77
CA PRO A 12 -17.30 -20.09 -74.81
C PRO A 12 -16.64 -21.41 -75.40
N ARG A 13 -16.60 -22.49 -74.58
CA ARG A 13 -16.62 -23.98 -74.88
C ARG A 13 -15.38 -24.67 -75.51
N ALA A 14 -15.01 -25.95 -75.28
CA ALA A 14 -15.36 -27.03 -74.34
C ALA A 14 -14.48 -28.31 -74.59
N HIS A 15 -14.50 -29.30 -73.67
CA HIS A 15 -14.19 -30.78 -73.79
C HIS A 15 -12.73 -31.24 -74.11
N PHE A 16 -12.15 -32.39 -73.69
CA PHE A 16 -12.40 -33.51 -72.75
C PHE A 16 -11.07 -34.34 -72.64
N GLU A 17 -10.85 -35.06 -71.51
CA GLU A 17 -10.00 -36.26 -71.26
C GLU A 17 -8.52 -36.34 -71.73
N THR A 18 -7.53 -36.66 -70.87
CA THR A 18 -7.19 -38.04 -70.45
C THR A 18 -6.10 -38.05 -69.34
N LEU A 19 -5.96 -39.20 -68.68
CA LEU A 19 -5.36 -39.47 -67.37
C LEU A 19 -3.85 -39.82 -67.37
N LEU A 20 -3.15 -39.29 -66.34
CA LEU A 20 -2.08 -39.90 -65.49
C LEU A 20 -0.70 -40.27 -66.09
N PRO A 21 0.33 -40.52 -65.25
CA PRO A 21 0.79 -39.85 -64.03
C PRO A 21 2.32 -39.59 -64.09
N HIS A 22 2.90 -38.77 -63.21
CA HIS A 22 4.28 -38.91 -62.65
C HIS A 22 4.60 -37.63 -61.87
N TYR A 23 4.44 -37.68 -60.54
CA TYR A 23 4.68 -36.55 -59.64
C TYR A 23 6.14 -36.55 -59.17
N THR A 24 6.90 -35.54 -59.59
CA THR A 24 8.08 -35.03 -58.89
C THR A 24 7.88 -33.57 -58.51
N LEU A 25 8.16 -33.30 -57.23
CA LEU A 25 8.57 -32.04 -56.62
C LEU A 25 7.66 -30.79 -56.64
N PHE A 26 7.26 -30.45 -55.41
CA PHE A 26 7.33 -29.11 -54.80
C PHE A 26 6.28 -28.05 -55.21
N ILE A 27 5.70 -27.44 -54.16
CA ILE A 27 5.08 -26.10 -54.06
C ILE A 27 3.54 -26.08 -53.86
N ILE A 28 3.17 -25.92 -52.58
CA ILE A 28 2.12 -25.01 -52.08
C ILE A 28 0.67 -25.34 -52.47
N HIS A 29 -0.13 -25.88 -51.55
CA HIS A 29 -1.04 -25.12 -50.67
C HIS A 29 -2.01 -26.07 -49.93
N HIS A 30 -2.26 -25.73 -48.67
CA HIS A 30 -3.50 -25.98 -47.94
C HIS A 30 -3.82 -27.39 -47.39
N ARG A 31 -3.86 -27.37 -46.05
CA ARG A 31 -4.90 -27.92 -45.18
C ARG A 31 -4.88 -29.43 -44.92
N ILE A 32 -4.84 -29.66 -43.61
CA ILE A 32 -5.32 -30.81 -42.82
C ILE A 32 -4.21 -31.71 -42.27
N SER A 33 -4.27 -31.80 -40.95
CA SER A 33 -3.68 -32.81 -40.08
C SER A 33 -2.24 -32.67 -39.66
N VAL A 34 -2.03 -31.75 -38.71
CA VAL A 34 -1.32 -32.12 -37.48
C VAL A 34 -2.24 -31.81 -36.30
N HIS A 35 -3.11 -32.76 -35.98
CA HIS A 35 -3.73 -32.87 -34.66
C HIS A 35 -2.62 -33.22 -33.66
N PHE A 36 -1.95 -32.20 -33.13
CA PHE A 36 -1.13 -32.33 -31.92
C PHE A 36 -1.75 -31.47 -30.82
N PHE A 37 -2.63 -32.13 -30.07
CA PHE A 37 -2.96 -31.84 -28.67
C PHE A 37 -3.25 -30.36 -28.32
N SER A 38 -4.37 -29.87 -28.83
CA SER A 38 -5.12 -28.79 -28.16
C SER A 38 -5.87 -29.40 -26.97
N SER A 39 -5.30 -29.31 -25.76
CA SER A 39 -6.11 -29.32 -24.54
C SER A 39 -6.14 -27.91 -23.95
N LEU A 40 -7.21 -27.23 -24.31
CA LEU A 40 -7.69 -25.97 -23.75
C LEU A 40 -7.97 -26.14 -22.25
N ILE A 41 -7.09 -25.64 -21.37
CA ILE A 41 -7.48 -25.23 -20.01
C ILE A 41 -6.85 -23.85 -19.76
N HIS A 42 -7.61 -22.81 -20.10
CA HIS A 42 -7.45 -21.42 -19.66
C HIS A 42 -6.01 -20.89 -19.66
N GLY A 43 -5.55 -20.55 -20.87
CA GLY A 43 -4.32 -19.80 -21.12
C GLY A 43 -4.25 -18.49 -20.34
N ARG A 44 -3.61 -18.53 -19.19
CA ARG A 44 -2.73 -17.47 -18.74
C ARG A 44 -1.32 -17.98 -19.00
N VAL A 45 -0.77 -17.63 -20.15
CA VAL A 45 0.68 -17.64 -20.34
C VAL A 45 1.23 -16.73 -19.25
N PHE A 46 1.68 -17.32 -18.14
CA PHE A 46 2.49 -16.63 -17.17
C PHE A 46 3.80 -16.34 -17.88
N ILE A 47 3.86 -15.19 -18.56
CA ILE A 47 5.11 -14.52 -18.86
C ILE A 47 5.77 -14.38 -17.48
N LEU A 48 6.71 -15.27 -17.17
CA LEU A 48 7.61 -15.12 -16.04
C LEU A 48 8.51 -13.94 -16.38
N LYS A 49 7.95 -12.73 -16.23
CA LYS A 49 8.73 -11.51 -16.11
C LYS A 49 9.78 -11.81 -15.04
N HIS A 50 11.04 -11.56 -15.35
CA HIS A 50 12.14 -11.69 -14.41
C HIS A 50 11.96 -10.63 -13.31
N GLU A 51 11.03 -10.86 -12.38
CA GLU A 51 10.66 -9.92 -11.32
C GLU A 51 11.70 -10.02 -10.18
N GLY A 52 12.10 -8.89 -9.61
CA GLY A 52 13.07 -8.88 -8.51
C GLY A 52 12.51 -9.50 -7.22
N ALA A 53 13.39 -10.05 -6.36
CA ALA A 53 13.02 -10.77 -5.13
C ALA A 53 11.97 -10.05 -4.24
N TYR A 54 12.01 -8.71 -4.17
CA TYR A 54 11.04 -7.92 -3.39
C TYR A 54 9.60 -8.04 -3.87
N LYS A 55 9.39 -8.30 -5.15
CA LYS A 55 8.08 -8.46 -5.74
C LYS A 55 7.44 -9.78 -5.31
N TYR A 56 8.20 -10.87 -5.26
CA TYR A 56 7.75 -12.13 -4.67
C TYR A 56 7.38 -11.99 -3.19
N LEU A 57 8.20 -11.28 -2.40
CA LEU A 57 7.89 -10.98 -0.99
C LEU A 57 6.58 -10.20 -0.84
N GLU A 58 6.33 -9.25 -1.74
CA GLU A 58 5.08 -8.50 -1.76
C GLU A 58 3.87 -9.41 -2.06
N GLU A 59 3.95 -10.26 -3.09
CA GLU A 59 2.87 -11.18 -3.46
C GLU A 59 2.59 -12.19 -2.35
N LEU A 60 3.62 -12.73 -1.69
CA LEU A 60 3.48 -13.58 -0.50
C LEU A 60 2.71 -12.86 0.62
N HIS A 61 3.05 -11.61 0.89
CA HIS A 61 2.36 -10.81 1.91
C HIS A 61 0.96 -10.35 1.51
N LYS A 62 0.56 -10.42 0.24
CA LYS A 62 -0.85 -10.23 -0.16
C LYS A 62 -1.69 -11.43 0.24
N LYS A 63 -1.18 -12.66 0.07
CA LYS A 63 -1.85 -13.92 0.42
C LYS A 63 -1.67 -14.31 1.90
N LYS A 64 -2.08 -13.44 2.84
CA LYS A 64 -1.86 -13.67 4.29
C LYS A 64 -2.59 -14.88 4.90
N GLN A 65 -3.62 -15.38 4.22
CA GLN A 65 -4.40 -16.53 4.67
C GLN A 65 -3.83 -17.87 4.19
N SER A 66 -2.77 -17.86 3.37
CA SER A 66 -2.08 -19.10 3.00
C SER A 66 -1.49 -19.77 4.25
N ASP A 67 -1.41 -21.10 4.23
CA ASP A 67 -0.97 -21.86 5.39
C ASP A 67 0.45 -21.47 5.83
N ALA A 68 1.39 -21.38 4.88
CA ALA A 68 2.74 -20.91 5.12
C ALA A 68 2.80 -19.52 5.81
N MET A 69 2.00 -18.55 5.35
CA MET A 69 2.01 -17.21 5.94
C MET A 69 1.32 -17.18 7.30
N ARG A 70 0.24 -17.95 7.48
CA ARG A 70 -0.43 -18.09 8.78
C ARG A 70 0.49 -18.72 9.82
N PHE A 71 1.25 -19.75 9.45
CA PHE A 71 2.25 -20.38 10.30
C PHE A 71 3.33 -19.37 10.74
N ILE A 72 3.94 -18.66 9.78
CA ILE A 72 4.97 -17.64 10.06
C ILE A 72 4.42 -16.54 10.98
N LEU A 73 3.21 -16.03 10.69
CA LEU A 73 2.59 -15.00 11.51
C LEU A 73 2.24 -15.52 12.92
N ARG A 74 1.85 -16.78 13.07
CA ARG A 74 1.58 -17.37 14.38
C ARG A 74 2.85 -17.46 15.22
N MET A 75 3.94 -17.96 14.65
CA MET A 75 5.25 -18.05 15.32
C MET A 75 5.76 -16.67 15.73
N ARG A 76 5.75 -15.68 14.82
CA ARG A 76 6.14 -14.29 15.13
C ARG A 76 5.26 -13.66 16.21
N CYS A 77 3.96 -13.94 16.18
CA CYS A 77 3.03 -13.40 17.17
C CYS A 77 3.33 -13.94 18.58
N TRP A 78 3.69 -15.22 18.69
CA TRP A 78 4.13 -15.81 19.96
C TRP A 78 5.40 -15.12 20.47
N GLU A 79 6.42 -14.96 19.63
CA GLU A 79 7.66 -14.24 19.97
C GLU A 79 7.37 -12.82 20.47
N TYR A 80 6.52 -12.07 19.76
CA TYR A 80 6.23 -10.66 20.09
C TYR A 80 5.41 -10.49 21.37
N ARG A 81 4.75 -11.55 21.85
CA ARG A 81 4.04 -11.53 23.13
C ARG A 81 5.01 -11.57 24.30
N GLN A 82 6.10 -12.33 24.18
CA GLN A 82 7.14 -12.46 25.21
C GLN A 82 7.99 -11.18 25.32
N LEU A 83 8.16 -10.45 24.22
CA LEU A 83 8.94 -9.22 24.20
C LEU A 83 8.22 -8.03 24.86
N PRO A 84 8.96 -7.00 25.31
CA PRO A 84 8.38 -5.77 25.86
C PRO A 84 7.46 -5.06 24.87
N VAL A 85 6.55 -4.23 25.42
CA VAL A 85 5.54 -3.46 24.65
C VAL A 85 6.17 -2.66 23.51
N MET A 86 7.36 -2.10 23.75
CA MET A 86 8.17 -1.36 22.79
C MET A 86 9.61 -1.86 22.90
N HIS A 87 10.17 -2.37 21.82
CA HIS A 87 11.57 -2.80 21.75
C HIS A 87 12.17 -2.45 20.38
N ARG A 88 13.49 -2.28 20.34
CA ARG A 88 14.22 -2.07 19.09
C ARG A 88 14.30 -3.38 18.33
N ALA A 89 13.96 -3.36 17.04
CA ALA A 89 14.19 -4.49 16.14
C ALA A 89 15.52 -4.28 15.41
N PRO A 90 16.42 -5.28 15.36
CA PRO A 90 17.71 -5.12 14.70
C PRO A 90 17.58 -4.96 13.18
N ARG A 91 16.57 -5.60 12.57
CA ARG A 91 16.28 -5.54 11.14
C ARG A 91 14.76 -5.47 10.90
N PRO A 92 14.30 -4.92 9.77
CA PRO A 92 12.87 -4.93 9.44
C PRO A 92 12.38 -6.37 9.25
N SER A 93 11.25 -6.73 9.88
CA SER A 93 10.64 -8.05 9.64
C SER A 93 10.07 -8.18 8.22
N ARG A 94 9.87 -7.04 7.55
CA ARG A 94 9.35 -6.91 6.18
C ARG A 94 10.19 -5.92 5.37
N PRO A 95 11.33 -6.36 4.81
CA PRO A 95 12.23 -5.47 4.07
C PRO A 95 11.57 -4.88 2.82
N ASP A 96 10.66 -5.62 2.15
CA ASP A 96 9.84 -5.16 1.02
C ASP A 96 9.02 -3.91 1.37
N LYS A 97 8.33 -3.96 2.51
CA LYS A 97 7.42 -2.90 2.92
C LYS A 97 8.18 -1.72 3.51
N ALA A 98 9.21 -1.99 4.31
CA ALA A 98 10.05 -0.96 4.89
C ALA A 98 10.70 -0.11 3.81
N ARG A 99 11.28 -0.74 2.76
CA ARG A 99 11.95 -0.05 1.66
C ARG A 99 11.02 0.88 0.89
N ARG A 100 9.79 0.44 0.63
CA ARG A 100 8.74 1.25 -0.03
C ARG A 100 8.35 2.48 0.78
N LEU A 101 8.46 2.41 2.10
CA LEU A 101 8.13 3.49 3.02
C LEU A 101 9.32 4.40 3.34
N GLY A 102 10.46 4.18 2.70
CA GLY A 102 11.64 5.05 2.79
C GLY A 102 12.78 4.50 3.67
N TYR A 103 12.67 3.28 4.21
CA TYR A 103 13.79 2.66 4.92
C TYR A 103 14.95 2.37 3.98
N LYS A 104 16.16 2.67 4.45
CA LYS A 104 17.43 2.27 3.82
C LYS A 104 18.30 1.59 4.88
N ALA A 105 18.98 0.52 4.49
CA ALA A 105 19.92 -0.19 5.35
C ALA A 105 21.25 0.58 5.40
N LYS A 106 21.27 1.67 6.16
CA LYS A 106 22.46 2.46 6.46
C LYS A 106 22.36 2.99 7.90
N GLN A 107 23.49 3.46 8.43
CA GLN A 107 23.52 4.04 9.77
C GLN A 107 22.58 5.26 9.87
N GLY A 108 21.99 5.46 11.05
CA GLY A 108 20.99 6.50 11.32
C GLY A 108 19.54 6.09 11.05
N PHE A 109 19.27 4.95 10.40
CA PHE A 109 17.92 4.36 10.38
C PHE A 109 17.75 3.36 11.53
N VAL A 110 16.63 3.45 12.23
CA VAL A 110 16.29 2.56 13.35
C VAL A 110 14.86 2.06 13.20
N ILE A 111 14.61 0.82 13.62
CA ILE A 111 13.27 0.23 13.63
C ILE A 111 12.90 -0.12 15.05
N TYR A 112 11.71 0.30 15.46
CA TYR A 112 11.10 -0.11 16.71
C TYR A 112 9.84 -0.91 16.44
N ARG A 113 9.68 -2.01 17.17
CA ARG A 113 8.44 -2.78 17.18
C ARG A 113 7.62 -2.36 18.39
N VAL A 114 6.33 -2.13 18.17
CA VAL A 114 5.40 -1.67 19.19
C VAL A 114 4.08 -2.43 19.08
N ARG A 115 3.54 -2.82 20.24
CA ARG A 115 2.18 -3.38 20.34
C ARG A 115 1.18 -2.33 20.83
N VAL A 116 0.01 -2.32 20.20
CA VAL A 116 -1.12 -1.45 20.57
C VAL A 116 -2.35 -2.32 20.79
N ARG A 117 -3.04 -2.11 21.91
CA ARG A 117 -4.24 -2.88 22.28
C ARG A 117 -5.35 -2.64 21.24
N ARG A 118 -6.02 -3.71 20.84
CA ARG A 118 -7.19 -3.72 19.96
C ARG A 118 -8.44 -3.29 20.72
N GLY A 119 -9.47 -2.90 19.97
CA GLY A 119 -10.78 -2.53 20.49
C GLY A 119 -11.05 -1.02 20.44
N GLY A 120 -12.22 -0.65 20.96
CA GLY A 120 -12.62 0.74 21.13
C GLY A 120 -11.96 1.41 22.34
N ARG A 121 -12.35 2.65 22.60
CA ARG A 121 -11.87 3.43 23.74
C ARG A 121 -13.03 3.65 24.70
N LYS A 122 -12.90 3.21 25.96
CA LYS A 122 -13.83 3.59 27.03
C LYS A 122 -13.60 5.05 27.40
N ARG A 123 -14.66 5.83 27.64
CA ARG A 123 -14.54 7.18 28.20
C ARG A 123 -13.94 7.09 29.62
N PRO A 124 -12.89 7.86 29.96
CA PRO A 124 -12.33 7.85 31.30
C PRO A 124 -13.26 8.63 32.23
N MET A 125 -14.20 7.94 32.88
CA MET A 125 -15.11 8.50 33.88
C MET A 125 -15.07 7.64 35.14
N LEU A 126 -15.13 8.28 36.30
CA LEU A 126 -15.29 7.59 37.57
C LEU A 126 -16.66 6.87 37.58
N LYS A 127 -16.65 5.57 37.86
CA LYS A 127 -17.85 4.69 37.88
C LYS A 127 -18.71 4.70 36.59
N GLY A 128 -18.25 5.34 35.50
CA GLY A 128 -19.04 5.49 34.27
C GLY A 128 -20.15 6.54 34.36
N ILE A 129 -20.14 7.41 35.38
CA ILE A 129 -21.16 8.45 35.55
C ILE A 129 -20.80 9.63 34.63
N VAL A 130 -21.75 10.07 33.81
CA VAL A 130 -21.62 11.26 32.95
C VAL A 130 -22.81 12.17 33.19
N TYR A 131 -22.54 13.40 33.61
CA TYR A 131 -23.57 14.43 33.82
C TYR A 131 -23.92 15.15 32.51
N GLY A 132 -25.15 15.66 32.42
CA GLY A 132 -25.63 16.45 31.29
C GLY A 132 -26.58 15.70 30.34
N LYS A 133 -26.70 16.20 29.11
CA LYS A 133 -27.69 15.73 28.12
C LYS A 133 -27.50 14.24 27.78
N PRO A 134 -28.60 13.48 27.54
CA PRO A 134 -28.55 12.05 27.23
C PRO A 134 -27.60 11.66 26.09
N VAL A 135 -27.46 12.51 25.06
CA VAL A 135 -26.54 12.30 23.92
C VAL A 135 -25.07 12.14 24.34
N HIS A 136 -24.67 12.65 25.51
CA HIS A 136 -23.30 12.57 26.01
C HIS A 136 -23.05 11.42 26.99
N GLN A 137 -24.09 10.68 27.40
CA GLN A 137 -24.00 9.64 28.42
C GLN A 137 -23.29 8.35 27.94
N GLY A 138 -22.96 8.23 26.65
CA GLY A 138 -22.23 7.09 26.11
C GLY A 138 -20.83 6.91 26.71
N VAL A 139 -20.59 5.78 27.38
CA VAL A 139 -19.28 5.42 27.97
C VAL A 139 -18.55 4.32 27.18
N LYS A 140 -19.30 3.27 26.80
CA LYS A 140 -18.83 2.16 25.95
C LYS A 140 -19.23 2.42 24.49
N GLY A 141 -18.64 1.67 23.55
CA GLY A 141 -18.94 1.80 22.11
C GLY A 141 -18.28 2.99 21.40
N LEU A 142 -17.59 3.87 22.14
CA LEU A 142 -16.85 4.98 21.54
C LEU A 142 -15.62 4.46 20.77
N LYS A 143 -15.47 4.96 19.55
CA LYS A 143 -14.33 4.69 18.68
C LYS A 143 -13.33 5.84 18.78
N PHE A 144 -12.05 5.52 18.80
CA PHE A 144 -11.02 6.55 18.81
C PHE A 144 -10.90 7.18 17.42
N GLU A 145 -10.79 8.51 17.34
CA GLU A 145 -10.67 9.22 16.06
C GLU A 145 -9.40 8.81 15.30
N ARG A 146 -8.29 8.61 16.03
CA ARG A 146 -7.01 8.24 15.43
C ARG A 146 -6.90 6.73 15.23
N ASN A 147 -6.32 6.33 14.10
CA ASN A 147 -6.06 4.92 13.83
C ASN A 147 -4.99 4.34 14.79
N LEU A 148 -5.03 3.01 15.01
CA LEU A 148 -4.09 2.33 15.91
C LEU A 148 -2.63 2.45 15.46
N ARG A 149 -2.40 2.65 14.15
CA ARG A 149 -1.06 2.85 13.58
C ARG A 149 -0.47 4.22 13.96
N SER A 150 -1.27 5.29 13.99
CA SER A 150 -0.88 6.60 14.50
C SER A 150 -0.59 6.53 15.99
N VAL A 151 -1.42 5.82 16.76
CA VAL A 151 -1.16 5.60 18.20
C VAL A 151 0.17 4.86 18.42
N ALA A 152 0.50 3.89 17.56
CA ALA A 152 1.79 3.20 17.60
C ALA A 152 2.96 4.17 17.34
N GLU A 153 2.86 5.00 16.32
CA GLU A 153 3.87 6.03 15.99
C GLU A 153 4.08 7.02 17.15
N GLU A 154 3.00 7.50 17.77
CA GLU A 154 3.06 8.44 18.89
C GLU A 154 3.69 7.82 20.14
N ARG A 155 3.39 6.55 20.45
CA ARG A 155 4.01 5.84 21.58
C ARG A 155 5.52 5.76 21.41
N VAL A 156 5.96 5.41 20.20
CA VAL A 156 7.39 5.31 19.88
C VAL A 156 8.06 6.68 19.83
N GLY A 157 7.42 7.69 19.24
CA GLY A 157 7.93 9.06 19.20
C GLY A 157 8.10 9.70 20.59
N ARG A 158 7.21 9.36 21.54
CA ARG A 158 7.35 9.79 22.95
C ARG A 158 8.47 9.07 23.68
N ARG A 159 8.73 7.80 23.37
CA ARG A 159 9.85 7.04 23.97
C ARG A 159 11.20 7.44 23.38
N CYS A 160 11.24 7.70 22.08
CA CYS A 160 12.45 8.03 21.32
C CYS A 160 12.42 9.50 20.88
N THR A 161 12.44 10.42 21.82
CA THR A 161 12.27 11.87 21.59
C THR A 161 13.34 12.48 20.67
N ASN A 162 14.58 11.97 20.74
CA ASN A 162 15.70 12.43 19.94
C ASN A 162 15.61 11.96 18.47
N LEU A 163 14.84 10.91 18.20
CA LEU A 163 14.65 10.38 16.85
C LEU A 163 13.45 11.04 16.15
N ARG A 164 13.41 10.90 14.82
CA ARG A 164 12.32 11.38 13.97
C ARG A 164 11.56 10.21 13.39
N VAL A 165 10.25 10.16 13.61
CA VAL A 165 9.38 9.15 12.99
C VAL A 165 9.24 9.47 11.50
N LEU A 166 9.69 8.54 10.64
CA LEU A 166 9.53 8.63 9.20
C LEU A 166 8.16 8.09 8.79
N ASN A 167 7.91 6.82 9.09
CA ASN A 167 6.70 6.08 8.74
C ASN A 167 6.59 4.82 9.59
N SER A 168 5.51 4.05 9.42
CA SER A 168 5.31 2.77 10.11
C SER A 168 4.66 1.73 9.20
N TYR A 169 4.59 0.47 9.59
CA TYR A 169 3.77 -0.53 8.88
C TYR A 169 3.29 -1.63 9.82
N TRP A 170 2.20 -2.28 9.40
CA TRP A 170 1.65 -3.44 10.10
C TRP A 170 2.54 -4.67 9.89
N VAL A 171 2.79 -5.39 10.98
CA VAL A 171 3.59 -6.62 10.97
C VAL A 171 2.73 -7.82 11.33
N ASN A 172 1.93 -7.70 12.39
CA ASN A 172 1.15 -8.82 12.91
C ASN A 172 -0.05 -8.37 13.75
N GLN A 173 -0.97 -9.29 14.06
CA GLN A 173 -2.06 -9.06 15.00
C GLN A 173 -2.47 -10.35 15.72
N ASP A 174 -2.82 -10.23 17.00
CA ASP A 174 -3.51 -11.26 17.78
C ASP A 174 -4.88 -10.74 18.22
N ALA A 175 -5.63 -11.49 19.02
CA ALA A 175 -6.95 -11.07 19.50
C ALA A 175 -6.93 -9.73 20.29
N THR A 176 -5.88 -9.49 21.07
CA THR A 176 -5.79 -8.41 22.05
C THR A 176 -4.96 -7.21 21.55
N TYR A 177 -4.02 -7.42 20.64
CA TYR A 177 -3.00 -6.46 20.20
C TYR A 177 -2.79 -6.48 18.69
N LYS A 178 -2.39 -5.32 18.16
CA LYS A 178 -1.80 -5.16 16.84
C LYS A 178 -0.35 -4.73 16.98
N TYR A 179 0.50 -5.30 16.14
CA TYR A 179 1.93 -5.05 16.13
C TYR A 179 2.31 -4.23 14.90
N PHE A 180 3.05 -3.16 15.14
CA PHE A 180 3.57 -2.27 14.11
C PHE A 180 5.09 -2.14 14.25
N GLU A 181 5.76 -1.98 13.12
CA GLU A 181 7.14 -1.54 13.06
C GLU A 181 7.15 -0.07 12.64
N VAL A 182 7.81 0.76 13.43
CA VAL A 182 7.97 2.20 13.21
C VAL A 182 9.41 2.44 12.75
N ILE A 183 9.54 3.08 11.60
CA ILE A 183 10.80 3.49 11.02
C ILE A 183 11.14 4.86 11.59
N LEU A 184 12.27 4.94 12.27
CA LEU A 184 12.83 6.18 12.80
C LEU A 184 14.14 6.51 12.10
N VAL A 185 14.45 7.80 12.13
CA VAL A 185 15.68 8.36 11.61
C VAL A 185 16.33 9.20 12.71
N ASP A 186 17.63 9.03 12.89
CA ASP A 186 18.44 9.87 13.75
C ASP A 186 18.87 11.14 12.99
N PRO A 187 18.37 12.34 13.36
CA PRO A 187 18.74 13.58 12.69
C PRO A 187 20.17 14.05 13.00
N HIS A 188 20.81 13.51 14.06
CA HIS A 188 22.16 13.87 14.46
C HIS A 188 23.23 13.06 13.72
N HIS A 189 22.87 11.95 13.09
CA HIS A 189 23.82 11.09 12.41
C HIS A 189 24.29 11.66 11.07
N ASN A 190 25.61 11.67 10.84
CA ASN A 190 26.21 12.24 9.62
C ASN A 190 25.70 11.58 8.33
N ALA A 191 25.47 10.26 8.33
CA ALA A 191 24.97 9.58 7.12
C ALA A 191 23.52 9.96 6.75
N ILE A 192 22.77 10.59 7.68
CA ILE A 192 21.44 11.16 7.41
C ILE A 192 21.57 12.61 6.95
N ARG A 193 22.41 13.40 7.63
CA ARG A 193 22.61 14.82 7.30
C ARG A 193 23.16 15.04 5.89
N HIS A 194 24.10 14.19 5.46
CA HIS A 194 24.72 14.29 4.14
C HIS A 194 23.89 13.65 3.01
N ASP A 195 22.81 12.90 3.29
CA ASP A 195 22.00 12.29 2.24
C ASP A 195 20.87 13.24 1.78
N PRO A 196 20.94 13.78 0.54
CA PRO A 196 19.97 14.75 0.04
C PRO A 196 18.55 14.20 -0.08
N ARG A 197 18.34 12.88 -0.08
CA ARG A 197 17.01 12.27 -0.21
C ARG A 197 16.21 12.29 1.10
N ILE A 198 16.90 12.33 2.24
CA ILE A 198 16.28 12.25 3.58
C ILE A 198 16.61 13.44 4.46
N ASN A 199 17.62 14.25 4.12
CA ASN A 199 18.08 15.40 4.90
C ASN A 199 16.95 16.36 5.33
N TRP A 200 15.87 16.46 4.55
CA TRP A 200 14.70 17.25 4.89
C TRP A 200 14.19 16.95 6.30
N ILE A 201 14.25 15.70 6.78
CA ILE A 201 13.73 15.31 8.10
C ILE A 201 14.54 15.91 9.27
N VAL A 202 15.77 16.36 9.01
CA VAL A 202 16.66 16.96 10.01
C VAL A 202 16.18 18.36 10.42
N ASN A 203 15.50 19.07 9.51
CA ASN A 203 15.05 20.44 9.78
C ASN A 203 14.12 20.50 11.01
N PRO A 204 14.21 21.56 11.83
CA PRO A 204 13.46 21.67 13.09
C PRO A 204 11.94 21.63 12.90
N VAL A 205 11.45 22.05 11.74
CA VAL A 205 10.01 22.01 11.37
C VAL A 205 9.45 20.58 11.33
N HIS A 206 10.31 19.55 11.24
CA HIS A 206 9.93 18.14 11.21
C HIS A 206 10.04 17.44 12.57
N LYS A 207 10.22 18.18 13.66
CA LYS A 207 10.07 17.68 15.04
C LYS A 207 8.67 17.10 15.27
N HIS A 208 8.57 15.95 15.93
CA HIS A 208 7.31 15.32 16.36
C HIS A 208 6.18 15.32 15.31
N ARG A 209 6.48 14.86 14.09
CA ARG A 209 5.51 14.77 12.99
C ARG A 209 4.36 13.81 13.30
N GLU A 210 4.64 12.77 14.07
CA GLU A 210 3.68 11.79 14.57
C GLU A 210 2.62 12.43 15.47
N LEU A 211 3.02 13.33 16.38
CA LEU A 211 2.09 14.03 17.29
C LEU A 211 1.20 15.03 16.55
N ARG A 212 1.71 15.61 15.45
CA ARG A 212 0.97 16.56 14.59
C ARG A 212 0.16 15.89 13.47
N GLY A 213 0.18 14.55 13.39
CA GLY A 213 -0.53 13.80 12.36
C GLY A 213 -0.03 14.06 10.94
N LEU A 214 1.28 14.27 10.77
CA LEU A 214 1.94 14.51 9.48
C LEU A 214 2.53 13.24 8.84
N THR A 215 2.50 12.13 9.57
CA THR A 215 2.83 10.79 9.04
C THR A 215 1.74 10.29 8.10
N SER A 216 2.02 9.22 7.34
CA SER A 216 1.01 8.63 6.45
C SER A 216 -0.24 8.16 7.21
N ALA A 217 -0.06 7.59 8.40
CA ALA A 217 -1.16 7.15 9.26
C ALA A 217 -1.97 8.33 9.82
N GLY A 218 -1.31 9.42 10.23
CA GLY A 218 -1.95 10.64 10.71
C GLY A 218 -2.72 11.37 9.60
N LYS A 219 -2.13 11.53 8.41
CA LYS A 219 -2.79 12.17 7.25
C LYS A 219 -4.05 11.41 6.82
N HIS A 220 -4.01 10.08 6.83
CA HIS A 220 -5.19 9.24 6.58
C HIS A 220 -6.29 9.49 7.61
N SER A 221 -5.93 9.51 8.90
CA SER A 221 -6.89 9.77 9.99
C SER A 221 -7.55 11.14 9.89
N ARG A 222 -6.83 12.15 9.40
CA ARG A 222 -7.32 13.52 9.20
C ARG A 222 -8.19 13.69 7.95
N GLY A 223 -8.38 12.63 7.14
CA GLY A 223 -9.20 12.70 5.93
C GLY A 223 -8.62 13.55 4.81
N LEU A 224 -7.30 13.84 4.82
CA LEU A 224 -6.66 14.78 3.87
C LEU A 224 -6.63 14.30 2.41
N SER A 225 -7.04 13.05 2.16
CA SER A 225 -7.29 12.55 0.81
C SER A 225 -8.51 13.23 0.18
N ASN A 226 -9.48 13.68 0.98
CA ASN A 226 -10.65 14.41 0.51
C ASN A 226 -10.40 15.94 0.65
N PRO A 227 -10.55 16.72 -0.43
CA PRO A 227 -10.33 18.17 -0.43
C PRO A 227 -11.12 18.93 0.63
N LYS A 228 -12.32 18.47 1.01
CA LYS A 228 -13.20 19.12 2.01
C LYS A 228 -12.52 19.32 3.37
N TYR A 229 -11.54 18.48 3.71
CA TYR A 229 -10.84 18.54 5.00
C TYR A 229 -9.55 19.37 4.95
N ARG A 230 -9.25 20.05 3.82
CA ARG A 230 -8.07 20.89 3.65
C ARG A 230 -8.39 22.37 3.97
N PRO A 231 -7.44 23.14 4.55
CA PRO A 231 -6.11 22.72 5.01
C PRO A 231 -6.14 21.90 6.32
N SER A 232 -7.15 22.13 7.16
CA SER A 232 -7.54 21.28 8.29
C SER A 232 -9.02 21.47 8.58
N ARG A 233 -9.68 20.51 9.23
CA ARG A 233 -11.10 20.61 9.61
C ARG A 233 -11.40 21.89 10.41
N PHE A 234 -10.56 22.20 11.40
CA PHE A 234 -10.73 23.40 12.22
C PHE A 234 -10.45 24.69 11.45
N ALA A 235 -9.41 24.74 10.62
CA ALA A 235 -9.11 25.92 9.82
C ALA A 235 -10.22 26.21 8.79
N GLY A 236 -10.80 25.18 8.19
CA GLY A 236 -11.97 25.30 7.30
C GLY A 236 -13.20 25.81 8.04
N TRP A 237 -13.50 25.25 9.22
CA TRP A 237 -14.59 25.75 10.07
C TRP A 237 -14.36 27.21 10.48
N LYS A 238 -13.16 27.56 10.95
CA LYS A 238 -12.82 28.93 11.36
C LYS A 238 -13.06 29.92 10.22
N ARG A 239 -12.56 29.64 9.02
CA ARG A 239 -12.76 30.51 7.85
C ARG A 239 -14.24 30.78 7.57
N ASN A 240 -15.06 29.73 7.59
CA ASN A 240 -16.48 29.85 7.24
C ASN A 240 -17.33 30.52 8.33
N ASN A 241 -16.88 30.49 9.58
CA ASN A 241 -17.60 31.07 10.72
C ASN A 241 -16.97 32.39 11.20
N THR A 242 -15.94 32.90 10.52
CA THR A 242 -15.35 34.20 10.82
C THR A 242 -16.16 35.28 10.12
N LEU A 243 -16.74 36.20 10.90
CA LEU A 243 -17.40 37.38 10.36
C LEU A 243 -16.37 38.28 9.67
N SER A 244 -16.56 38.54 8.38
CA SER A 244 -15.69 39.40 7.58
C SER A 244 -16.25 40.82 7.52
N LEU A 245 -15.73 41.71 8.35
CA LEU A 245 -16.06 43.14 8.33
C LEU A 245 -15.01 43.89 7.49
N ARG A 246 -15.33 44.14 6.21
CA ARG A 246 -14.47 44.95 5.33
C ARG A 246 -14.65 46.43 5.67
N ARG A 247 -13.60 47.23 5.46
CA ARG A 247 -13.61 48.70 5.68
C ARG A 247 -14.73 49.37 4.87
N TYR A 248 -14.87 48.95 3.63
CA TYR A 248 -15.96 49.34 2.73
C TYR A 248 -16.70 48.07 2.31
N ARG A 249 -18.02 48.12 2.33
CA ARG A 249 -18.89 46.98 2.00
C ARG A 249 -19.08 46.86 0.49
#